data_AF-A0A7X2TWX2-F1
#
_entry.id   AF-A0A7X2TWX2-F1
#
_cell.length_a   1.000
_cell.length_b   1.000
_cell.length_c   1.000
_cell.angle_alpha   90.00
_cell.angle_beta   90.00
_cell.angle_gamma   90.00
#
_symmetry.space_group_name_H-M   'P 1'
#
loop_
_entity.id
_entity.type
_entity.pdbx_description
1 polymer ?
#
loop_
_entity_poly.entity_id
_entity_poly.type
_entity_poly.pdbx_seq_one_letter_code
_entity_poly.pdbx_strand_id
1 'polypeptide(L)'
;MARRSGHSPLPPPLEMACLGVLWTMREGTVKDVANALAPRQAFAYTTVMTLLERLVKRGHLARRKSGRSFVYAPAQDPAELREIAINELARDYFGGSRKSLREWLDGAPAVQPEPEEPAIERIDTALL
;
A
#
# COMPACT_ATOMS: atom_id res chain seq x y z
N MET A 1 5.11 -12.20 26.79
CA MET A 1 4.07 -11.96 25.75
C MET A 1 4.78 -11.88 24.41
N ALA A 2 4.62 -12.88 23.55
CA ALA A 2 5.36 -12.98 22.30
C ALA A 2 4.93 -11.87 21.33
N ARG A 3 5.86 -10.99 20.95
CA ARG A 3 5.71 -10.15 19.77
C ARG A 3 5.58 -11.11 18.59
N ARG A 4 4.37 -11.32 18.08
CA ARG A 4 4.20 -11.96 16.79
C ARG A 4 4.82 -11.02 15.78
N SER A 5 6.02 -11.35 15.31
CA SER A 5 6.55 -10.87 14.05
C SER A 5 5.67 -11.45 12.93
N GLY A 6 4.43 -10.96 12.85
CA GLY A 6 3.47 -11.32 11.81
C GLY A 6 3.50 -10.22 10.78
N HIS A 7 3.95 -10.54 9.56
CA HIS A 7 3.84 -9.65 8.42
C HIS A 7 2.40 -9.13 8.35
N SER A 8 2.18 -7.82 8.49
CA SER A 8 0.84 -7.25 8.31
C SER A 8 0.30 -7.69 6.95
N PRO A 9 -0.96 -8.17 6.85
CA PRO A 9 -1.53 -8.55 5.57
C PRO A 9 -1.72 -7.34 4.65
N LEU A 10 -1.58 -6.13 5.19
CA LEU A 10 -1.61 -4.89 4.44
C LEU A 10 -0.20 -4.49 3.99
N PRO A 11 -0.01 -4.13 2.70
CA PRO A 11 1.23 -3.54 2.25
C PRO A 11 1.54 -2.22 2.99
N PRO A 12 2.81 -1.95 3.32
CA PRO A 12 3.30 -0.62 3.70
C PRO A 12 2.87 0.51 2.75
N PRO A 13 2.88 1.78 3.20
CA PRO A 13 2.33 2.91 2.45
C PRO A 13 2.86 3.06 1.01
N LEU A 14 4.16 2.90 0.82
CA LEU A 14 4.77 3.04 -0.51
C LEU A 14 4.40 1.88 -1.45
N GLU A 15 4.25 0.68 -0.90
CA GLU A 15 3.80 -0.49 -1.65
C GLU A 15 2.31 -0.38 -1.98
N MET A 16 1.51 0.17 -1.07
CA MET A 16 0.12 0.56 -1.33
C MET A 16 0.00 1.59 -2.44
N ALA A 17 0.89 2.58 -2.50
CA ALA A 17 0.90 3.56 -3.58
C ALA A 17 1.16 2.88 -4.95
N CYS A 18 2.13 1.97 -5.04
CA CYS A 18 2.36 1.18 -6.25
C CYS A 18 1.15 0.33 -6.64
N LEU A 19 0.53 -0.35 -5.67
CA LEU A 19 -0.68 -1.16 -5.91
C LEU A 19 -1.87 -0.30 -6.37
N GLY A 20 -2.04 0.90 -5.78
CA GLY A 20 -3.08 1.87 -6.16
C GLY A 20 -2.96 2.37 -7.59
N VAL A 21 -1.73 2.66 -8.03
CA VAL A 21 -1.44 2.98 -9.44
C VAL A 21 -1.88 1.84 -10.35
N LEU A 22 -1.52 0.59 -10.01
CA LEU A 22 -1.85 -0.58 -10.83
C LEU A 22 -3.35 -0.93 -10.82
N TRP A 23 -4.09 -0.64 -9.75
CA TRP A 23 -5.55 -0.75 -9.77
C TRP A 23 -6.19 0.20 -10.77
N THR A 24 -5.67 1.42 -10.87
CA THR A 24 -6.15 2.43 -11.84
C THR A 24 -5.77 2.03 -13.27
N MET A 25 -4.52 1.62 -13.50
CA MET A 25 -3.99 1.29 -14.82
C MET A 25 -4.36 -0.11 -15.32
N ARG A 26 -4.87 -0.98 -14.44
CA ARG A 26 -5.12 -2.43 -14.63
C ARG A 26 -3.85 -3.27 -14.79
N GLU A 27 -2.87 -2.82 -15.55
CA GLU A 27 -1.53 -3.40 -15.61
C GLU A 27 -0.48 -2.34 -15.97
N GLY A 28 0.80 -2.63 -15.70
CA GLY A 28 1.89 -1.71 -16.04
C GLY A 28 3.28 -2.28 -15.80
N THR A 29 4.29 -1.67 -16.43
CA THR A 29 5.71 -1.96 -16.16
C THR A 29 6.23 -1.15 -14.97
N VAL A 30 7.44 -1.46 -14.50
CA VAL A 30 8.14 -0.66 -13.48
C VAL A 30 8.22 0.82 -13.89
N LYS A 31 8.49 1.09 -15.18
CA LYS A 31 8.60 2.45 -15.70
C LYS A 31 7.27 3.19 -15.64
N ASP A 32 6.18 2.50 -16.00
CA ASP A 32 4.84 3.08 -15.98
C ASP A 32 4.43 3.46 -14.55
N VAL A 33 4.68 2.56 -13.58
CA VAL A 33 4.41 2.83 -12.17
C VAL A 33 5.27 3.96 -11.62
N ALA A 34 6.57 3.99 -11.94
CA ALA A 34 7.46 5.07 -11.52
C ALA A 34 7.01 6.43 -12.06
N ASN A 35 6.62 6.49 -13.34
CA ASN A 35 6.11 7.70 -13.97
C ASN A 35 4.80 8.18 -13.33
N ALA A 36 3.89 7.26 -13.00
CA ALA A 36 2.62 7.59 -12.37
C ALA A 36 2.78 8.10 -10.92
N LEU A 37 3.84 7.69 -10.21
CA LEU A 37 4.15 8.17 -8.86
C LEU A 37 4.89 9.51 -8.86
N ALA A 38 5.62 9.83 -9.93
CA ALA A 38 6.47 11.01 -10.04
C ALA A 38 5.81 12.37 -9.68
N PRO A 39 4.53 12.63 -10.01
CA PRO A 39 3.88 13.89 -9.64
C PRO A 39 3.78 14.12 -8.13
N ARG A 40 3.72 13.05 -7.32
CA ARG A 40 3.75 13.14 -5.86
C ARG A 40 5.18 13.09 -5.32
N GLN A 41 5.97 12.14 -5.82
CA GLN A 41 7.37 11.98 -5.47
C GLN A 41 8.06 11.11 -6.52
N ALA A 42 9.22 11.55 -7.01
CA ALA A 42 10.04 10.76 -7.92
C ALA A 42 10.79 9.66 -7.15
N PHE A 43 10.70 8.42 -7.65
CA PHE A 43 11.44 7.29 -7.11
C PHE A 43 12.41 6.72 -8.15
N ALA A 44 13.56 6.24 -7.69
CA ALA A 44 14.46 5.49 -8.55
C ALA A 44 13.78 4.23 -9.10
N TYR A 45 14.12 3.85 -10.33
CA TYR A 45 13.55 2.68 -11.01
C TYR A 45 13.68 1.40 -10.16
N THR A 46 14.86 1.17 -9.58
CA THR A 46 15.16 -0.01 -8.76
C THR A 46 14.36 -0.05 -7.46
N THR A 47 14.02 1.13 -6.89
CA THR A 47 13.11 1.23 -5.74
C THR A 47 11.73 0.72 -6.12
N VAL A 48 11.15 1.23 -7.21
CA VAL A 48 9.83 0.77 -7.69
C VAL A 48 9.87 -0.71 -8.06
N MET A 49 10.93 -1.17 -8.73
CA MET A 49 11.13 -2.59 -9.04
C MET A 49 11.08 -3.46 -7.78
N THR A 50 11.83 -3.09 -6.74
CA THR A 50 11.88 -3.83 -5.48
C THR A 50 10.52 -3.88 -4.79
N LEU A 51 9.77 -2.78 -4.80
CA LEU A 51 8.43 -2.70 -4.20
C LEU A 51 7.45 -3.62 -4.94
N LEU A 52 7.47 -3.59 -6.27
CA LEU A 52 6.62 -4.46 -7.10
C LEU A 52 6.98 -5.94 -6.89
N GLU A 53 8.26 -6.28 -6.78
CA GLU A 53 8.69 -7.65 -6.47
C GLU A 53 8.23 -8.12 -5.09
N ARG A 54 8.27 -7.25 -4.07
CA ARG A 54 7.73 -7.58 -2.73
C ARG A 54 6.23 -7.78 -2.75
N LEU A 55 5.49 -6.98 -3.53
CA LEU A 55 4.04 -7.16 -3.71
C LEU A 55 3.72 -8.47 -4.43
N VAL A 56 4.51 -8.86 -5.43
CA VAL A 56 4.40 -10.18 -6.08
C VAL A 56 4.67 -11.30 -5.08
N LYS A 57 5.75 -11.19 -4.29
CA LYS A 57 6.10 -12.21 -3.28
C LYS A 57 5.01 -12.42 -2.23
N ARG A 58 4.26 -11.37 -1.90
CA ARG A 58 3.12 -11.44 -0.97
C ARG A 58 1.79 -11.76 -1.64
N GLY A 59 1.75 -11.92 -2.96
CA GLY A 59 0.53 -12.28 -3.70
C GLY A 59 -0.43 -11.12 -3.98
N HIS A 60 -0.03 -9.86 -3.78
CA HIS A 60 -0.86 -8.70 -4.15
C HIS A 60 -0.81 -8.41 -5.65
N LEU A 61 0.27 -8.80 -6.32
CA LEU A 61 0.45 -8.63 -7.76
C LEU A 61 0.79 -9.97 -8.43
N ALA A 62 0.33 -10.12 -9.66
CA ALA A 62 0.87 -11.08 -10.62
C ALA A 62 1.88 -10.35 -11.52
N ARG A 63 2.85 -11.10 -12.06
CA ARG A 63 3.76 -10.59 -13.09
C ARG A 63 3.88 -11.56 -14.24
N ARG A 64 4.07 -11.01 -15.45
CA ARG A 64 4.38 -11.77 -16.66
C ARG A 64 5.54 -11.14 -17.39
N LYS A 65 6.38 -11.97 -18.02
CA LYS A 65 7.48 -11.49 -18.87
C LYS A 65 6.90 -10.93 -20.16
N SER A 66 7.37 -9.75 -20.59
CA SER A 66 7.00 -9.11 -21.85
C SER A 66 8.28 -8.59 -22.52
N GLY A 67 8.79 -9.35 -23.50
CA GLY A 67 10.08 -9.07 -24.12
C GLY A 67 11.23 -9.05 -23.11
N ARG A 68 11.83 -7.86 -22.93
CA ARG A 68 12.95 -7.62 -21.99
C ARG A 68 12.52 -7.07 -20.62
N SER A 69 11.23 -6.87 -20.39
CA SER A 69 10.69 -6.33 -19.14
C SER A 69 9.62 -7.25 -18.52
N PHE A 70 9.10 -6.84 -17.37
CA PHE A 70 7.94 -7.45 -16.74
C PHE A 70 6.77 -6.48 -16.73
N VAL A 71 5.58 -7.02 -16.95
CA VAL A 71 4.30 -6.34 -16.74
C VAL A 71 3.68 -6.91 -15.47
N TYR A 72 3.20 -6.02 -14.61
CA TYR A 72 2.59 -6.30 -13.31
C TYR A 72 1.10 -5.97 -13.38
N ALA A 73 0.28 -6.82 -12.77
CA ALA A 73 -1.17 -6.61 -12.67
C ALA A 73 -1.64 -6.94 -11.25
N PRO A 74 -2.64 -6.23 -10.70
CA PRO A 74 -3.25 -6.59 -9.43
C PRO A 74 -3.78 -8.02 -9.44
N ALA A 75 -3.43 -8.81 -8.42
CA ALA A 75 -3.94 -10.16 -8.23
C ALA A 75 -5.15 -10.20 -7.27
N GLN A 76 -5.53 -9.05 -6.70
CA GLN A 76 -6.62 -8.89 -5.75
C GLN A 76 -7.36 -7.57 -5.97
N ASP A 77 -8.63 -7.55 -5.64
CA ASP A 77 -9.48 -6.36 -5.78
C ASP A 77 -9.24 -5.37 -4.62
N PRO A 78 -9.31 -4.04 -4.85
CA PRO A 78 -9.26 -3.05 -3.77
C PRO A 78 -10.22 -3.33 -2.61
N ALA A 79 -11.40 -3.88 -2.88
CA ALA A 79 -12.42 -4.20 -1.87
C ALA A 79 -11.97 -5.34 -0.94
N GLU A 80 -11.28 -6.35 -1.47
CA GLU A 80 -10.76 -7.46 -0.68
C GLU A 80 -9.72 -6.95 0.33
N LEU A 81 -8.79 -6.10 -0.11
CA LEU A 81 -7.79 -5.52 0.78
C LEU A 81 -8.42 -4.58 1.81
N ARG A 82 -9.46 -3.82 1.44
CA ARG A 82 -10.22 -2.99 2.39
C ARG A 82 -10.90 -3.84 3.46
N GLU A 83 -11.50 -4.97 3.09
CA GLU A 83 -12.11 -5.87 4.06
C GLU A 83 -11.09 -6.45 5.03
N ILE A 84 -9.90 -6.82 4.54
CA ILE A 84 -8.78 -7.23 5.39
C ILE A 84 -8.43 -6.11 6.39
N ALA A 85 -8.27 -4.87 5.91
CA ALA A 85 -7.92 -3.74 6.77
C ALA A 85 -8.96 -3.49 7.86
N ILE A 86 -10.25 -3.49 7.50
CA ILE A 86 -11.35 -3.30 8.45
C ILE A 86 -11.39 -4.43 9.49
N ASN A 87 -11.14 -5.67 9.06
CA ASN A 87 -11.14 -6.82 9.97
C ASN A 87 -9.97 -6.77 10.95
N GLU A 88 -8.77 -6.37 10.52
CA GLU A 88 -7.62 -6.19 11.41
C GLU A 88 -7.87 -5.04 12.40
N LEU A 89 -8.39 -3.90 11.93
CA LEU A 89 -8.75 -2.77 12.79
C LEU A 89 -9.79 -3.19 13.85
N ALA A 90 -10.86 -3.87 13.42
CA ALA A 90 -11.91 -4.34 14.32
C ALA A 90 -11.35 -5.32 15.35
N ARG A 91 -10.46 -6.22 14.93
CA ARG A 91 -9.79 -7.20 15.81
C ARG A 91 -8.94 -6.52 16.87
N ASP A 92 -8.06 -5.61 16.45
CA ASP A 92 -7.03 -5.05 17.32
C ASP A 92 -7.57 -3.99 18.28
N TYR A 93 -8.60 -3.23 17.87
CA TYR A 93 -9.08 -2.08 18.63
C TYR A 93 -10.54 -2.20 19.12
N PHE A 94 -11.33 -3.09 18.53
CA PHE A 94 -12.76 -3.23 18.84
C PHE A 94 -13.13 -4.65 19.28
N GLY A 95 -12.16 -5.42 19.77
CA GLY A 95 -12.37 -6.78 20.28
C GLY A 95 -12.93 -7.76 19.23
N GLY A 96 -12.68 -7.50 17.95
CA GLY A 96 -13.23 -8.27 16.82
C GLY A 96 -14.66 -7.89 16.42
N SER A 97 -15.29 -6.92 17.09
CA SER A 97 -16.67 -6.53 16.81
C SER A 97 -16.76 -5.47 15.71
N ARG A 98 -17.11 -5.91 14.49
CA ARG A 98 -17.45 -4.98 13.38
C ARG A 98 -18.64 -4.08 13.72
N LYS A 99 -19.54 -4.54 14.59
CA LYS A 99 -20.68 -3.73 15.07
C LYS A 99 -20.19 -2.57 15.93
N SER A 100 -19.29 -2.83 16.87
CA SER A 100 -18.74 -1.80 17.75
C SER A 100 -17.90 -0.78 16.99
N LEU A 101 -17.15 -1.21 15.97
CA LEU A 101 -16.48 -0.29 15.03
C LEU A 101 -17.49 0.65 14.34
N ARG A 102 -18.60 0.13 13.82
CA ARG A 102 -19.64 0.96 13.17
C ARG A 102 -20.31 1.92 14.14
N GLU A 103 -20.73 1.43 15.31
CA GLU A 103 -21.36 2.27 16.34
C GLU A 103 -20.46 3.43 16.76
N TRP A 104 -19.14 3.19 16.84
CA TRP A 104 -18.16 4.25 17.09
C TRP A 104 -18.06 5.23 15.92
N LEU A 105 -17.98 4.77 14.67
CA LEU A 105 -17.93 5.63 13.49
C LEU A 105 -19.18 6.50 13.34
N ASP A 106 -20.36 5.97 13.66
CA ASP A 106 -21.64 6.69 13.59
C ASP A 106 -21.78 7.77 14.68
N GLY A 107 -21.07 7.62 15.81
CA GLY A 107 -21.14 8.51 16.96
C GLY A 107 -19.89 9.37 17.22
N ALA A 108 -18.78 9.12 16.53
CA ALA A 108 -17.53 9.84 16.74
C ALA A 108 -17.64 11.27 16.17
N PRO A 109 -17.22 12.32 16.92
CA PRO A 109 -17.05 13.63 16.33
C PRO A 109 -16.04 13.51 15.19
N ALA A 110 -16.33 14.14 14.05
CA ALA A 110 -15.40 14.18 12.93
C ALA A 110 -14.09 14.83 13.42
N VAL A 111 -13.10 14.01 13.74
CA VAL A 111 -11.71 14.46 13.87
C VAL A 111 -11.32 14.85 12.46
N GLN A 112 -11.41 16.15 12.18
CA GLN A 112 -10.81 16.69 10.96
C GLN A 112 -9.33 16.32 11.05
N PRO A 113 -8.76 15.59 10.07
CA PRO A 113 -7.33 15.39 10.06
C PRO A 113 -6.72 16.79 10.05
N GLU A 114 -5.93 17.12 11.08
CA GLU A 114 -5.05 18.29 10.97
C GLU A 114 -4.26 18.09 9.67
N PRO A 115 -4.13 19.14 8.84
CA PRO A 115 -3.39 19.01 7.60
C PRO A 115 -2.00 18.46 7.95
N GLU A 116 -1.68 17.27 7.43
CA GLU A 116 -0.32 16.74 7.50
C GLU A 116 0.58 17.78 6.84
N GLU A 117 1.27 18.59 7.66
CA GLU A 117 2.42 19.33 7.17
C GLU A 117 3.32 18.29 6.52
N PRO A 118 3.75 18.49 5.26
CA PRO A 118 4.58 17.51 4.59
C PRO A 118 5.81 17.30 5.47
N ALA A 119 5.96 16.09 6.01
CA ALA A 119 7.17 15.68 6.68
C ALA A 119 8.28 15.74 5.63
N ILE A 120 8.96 16.88 5.57
CA ILE A 120 10.18 17.04 4.79
C ILE A 120 11.25 16.23 5.52
N GLU A 121 11.20 14.91 5.35
CA GLU A 121 12.33 14.06 5.64
C GLU A 121 13.34 14.30 4.51
N ARG A 122 14.25 15.24 4.76
CA ARG A 122 15.52 15.33 4.06
C ARG A 122 16.25 14.02 4.31
N ILE A 123 16.06 13.04 3.45
CA ILE A 123 17.05 11.98 3.30
C ILE A 123 18.20 12.65 2.55
N ASP A 124 19.23 12.99 3.32
CA ASP A 124 20.49 13.50 2.80
C ASP A 124 20.98 12.58 1.67
N THR A 125 21.15 13.17 0.50
CA THR A 125 21.81 12.56 -0.67
C THR A 125 23.33 12.44 -0.45
N ALA A 126 23.73 12.06 0.76
CA ALA A 126 25.11 11.83 1.15
C ALA A 126 25.27 10.37 1.53
N LEU A 127 25.16 9.47 0.54
CA LEU A 127 25.87 8.19 0.49
C LEU A 127 25.67 7.54 -0.90
N LEU A 128 26.76 7.57 -1.67
CA LEU A 128 27.05 6.99 -2.99
C LEU A 128 26.72 7.87 -4.21
#